data_AF-A0A813EGL1-F1
#
_entry.id   AF-A0A813EGL1-F1
#
_cell.length_a   1.000
_cell.length_b   1.000
_cell.length_c   1.000
_cell.angle_alpha   90.00
_cell.angle_beta   90.00
_cell.angle_gamma   90.00
#
_symmetry.space_group_name_H-M   'P 1'
#
loop_
_entity.id
_entity.type
_entity.pdbx_description
1 polymer ?
#
loop_
_entity_poly.entity_id
_entity_poly.type
_entity_poly.pdbx_seq_one_letter_code
_entity_poly.pdbx_strand_id
1 'polypeptide(L)'
;RSASVFLDKLCIDQENEEQKERAIMGLAGFLDMSDRLVILWSPSYFERLWCTYEVAAWLRLSKMKDTIVMPIHLAPVIFAITFALWGAILCYIYGIAIWFSSLHGDEHGDDVHFPTCSAVAAVLCGAAGMILPTHIARHLANSLRLLPQQLESFSIRE
;
A
#
# COMPACT_ATOMS: atom_id res chain seq x y z
N ARG A 1 -20.42 -14.66 -9.98
CA ARG A 1 -19.89 -15.66 -9.02
C ARG A 1 -19.28 -14.88 -7.85
N SER A 2 -19.74 -15.09 -6.63
CA SER A 2 -19.09 -14.52 -5.44
C SER A 2 -17.79 -15.28 -5.20
N ALA A 3 -16.68 -14.57 -5.03
CA ALA A 3 -15.41 -15.18 -4.67
C ALA A 3 -15.45 -15.52 -3.17
N SER A 4 -15.25 -16.79 -2.82
CA SER A 4 -15.04 -17.19 -1.43
C SER A 4 -13.57 -17.02 -1.09
N VAL A 5 -13.28 -16.40 0.05
CA VAL A 5 -11.92 -16.15 0.52
C VAL A 5 -11.75 -16.77 1.89
N PHE A 6 -10.69 -17.54 2.06
CA PHE A 6 -10.21 -17.98 3.37
C PHE A 6 -9.14 -16.99 3.84
N LEU A 7 -9.34 -16.39 5.01
CA LEU A 7 -8.37 -15.49 5.62
C LEU A 7 -7.91 -16.11 6.94
N ASP A 8 -6.68 -16.62 6.92
CA ASP A 8 -5.99 -17.29 8.05
C ASP A 8 -6.26 -16.62 9.39
N LYS A 9 -6.06 -15.30 9.48
CA LYS A 9 -6.14 -14.52 10.71
C LYS A 9 -7.54 -14.48 11.31
N LEU A 10 -8.58 -14.63 10.49
CA LEU A 10 -9.98 -14.64 10.93
C LEU A 10 -10.54 -16.05 11.11
N CYS A 11 -10.00 -17.03 10.39
CA CYS A 11 -10.50 -18.40 10.39
C CYS A 11 -9.78 -19.31 11.40
N ILE A 12 -8.60 -18.90 11.87
CA ILE A 12 -7.81 -19.62 12.87
C ILE A 12 -7.93 -18.88 14.20
N ASP A 13 -8.21 -19.61 15.28
CA ASP A 13 -8.25 -19.07 16.64
C ASP A 13 -6.88 -18.46 16.99
N GLN A 14 -6.88 -17.19 17.36
CA GLN A 14 -5.66 -16.44 17.67
C GLN A 14 -5.26 -16.54 19.14
N GLU A 15 -6.18 -16.92 20.02
CA GLU A 15 -6.03 -16.91 21.48
C GLU A 15 -5.82 -18.33 22.04
N ASN A 16 -6.47 -19.33 21.45
CA ASN A 16 -6.35 -20.73 21.87
C ASN A 16 -5.26 -21.45 21.06
N GLU A 17 -4.10 -21.68 21.67
CA GLU A 17 -2.95 -22.33 21.01
C GLU A 17 -3.25 -23.76 20.52
N GLU A 18 -4.01 -24.57 21.26
CA GLU A 18 -4.35 -25.94 20.83
C GLU A 18 -5.29 -25.96 19.60
N GLN A 19 -6.22 -25.00 19.52
CA GLN A 19 -7.08 -24.86 18.35
C GLN A 19 -6.31 -24.29 17.16
N LYS A 20 -5.42 -23.33 17.42
CA LYS A 20 -4.52 -22.74 16.42
C LYS A 20 -3.64 -23.81 15.78
N GLU A 21 -2.98 -24.64 16.58
CA GLU A 21 -2.11 -25.72 16.10
C GLU A 21 -2.89 -26.71 15.24
N ARG A 22 -4.05 -27.19 15.71
CA ARG A 22 -4.91 -28.10 14.95
C ARG A 22 -5.38 -27.50 13.62
N ALA A 23 -5.70 -26.21 13.61
CA ALA A 23 -6.11 -25.51 12.39
C ALA A 23 -4.95 -25.35 11.40
N ILE A 24 -3.74 -24.99 11.88
CA ILE A 24 -2.53 -24.87 11.05
C ILE A 24 -2.19 -26.23 10.41
N MET A 25 -2.32 -27.34 11.16
CA MET A 25 -2.08 -28.68 10.61
C MET A 25 -3.07 -29.06 9.49
N GLY A 26 -4.28 -28.50 9.49
CA GLY A 26 -5.27 -28.68 8.42
C GLY A 26 -5.11 -27.71 7.23
N LEU A 27 -4.25 -26.71 7.34
CA LEU A 27 -4.13 -25.59 6.39
C LEU A 27 -3.71 -26.04 4.98
N ALA A 28 -2.87 -27.08 4.88
CA ALA A 28 -2.48 -27.66 3.61
C ALA A 28 -3.67 -28.16 2.77
N GLY A 29 -4.73 -28.67 3.42
CA GLY A 29 -5.95 -29.10 2.73
C GLY A 29 -6.74 -27.92 2.16
N PHE A 30 -6.80 -26.80 2.88
CA PHE A 30 -7.41 -25.56 2.37
C PHE A 30 -6.64 -25.00 1.17
N LEU A 31 -5.30 -25.03 1.24
CA LEU A 31 -4.43 -24.63 0.13
C LEU A 31 -4.63 -25.53 -1.11
N ASP A 32 -4.80 -26.83 -0.92
CA ASP A 32 -5.06 -27.74 -2.04
C ASP A 32 -6.39 -27.45 -2.75
N MET A 33 -7.42 -27.03 -2.00
CA MET A 33 -8.72 -26.66 -2.55
C MET A 33 -8.79 -25.21 -3.06
N SER A 34 -7.75 -24.40 -2.85
CA SER A 34 -7.74 -22.99 -3.25
C SER A 34 -7.21 -22.80 -4.68
N ASP A 35 -7.82 -21.87 -5.41
CA ASP A 35 -7.42 -21.51 -6.77
C ASP A 35 -6.17 -20.60 -6.78
N ARG A 36 -6.00 -19.76 -5.75
CA ARG A 36 -4.93 -18.76 -5.66
C ARG A 36 -4.49 -18.56 -4.21
N LEU A 37 -3.21 -18.25 -4.03
CA LEU A 37 -2.67 -17.82 -2.73
C LEU A 37 -2.32 -16.33 -2.80
N VAL A 38 -2.96 -15.52 -1.94
CA VAL A 38 -2.68 -14.08 -1.83
C VAL A 38 -1.88 -13.83 -0.56
N ILE A 39 -0.61 -13.50 -0.71
CA ILE A 39 0.30 -13.20 0.38
C ILE A 39 0.27 -11.70 0.66
N LEU A 40 -0.26 -11.32 1.82
CA LEU A 40 -0.17 -9.96 2.33
C LEU A 40 1.21 -9.75 2.96
N TRP A 41 2.18 -9.34 2.15
CA TRP A 41 3.57 -9.26 2.55
C TRP A 41 3.85 -8.04 3.43
N SER A 42 4.52 -8.30 4.57
CA SER A 42 5.17 -7.33 5.44
C SER A 42 6.62 -7.77 5.68
N PRO A 43 7.50 -6.87 6.16
CA PRO A 43 8.86 -7.26 6.55
C PRO A 43 8.91 -8.40 7.58
N SER A 44 7.92 -8.53 8.46
CA SER A 44 7.83 -9.62 9.44
C SER A 44 7.08 -10.87 8.95
N TYR A 45 6.71 -10.95 7.66
CA TYR A 45 5.92 -12.06 7.14
C TYR A 45 6.65 -13.41 7.28
N PHE A 46 7.91 -13.47 6.87
CA PHE A 46 8.72 -14.71 6.93
C PHE A 46 9.27 -15.03 8.32
N GLU A 47 9.13 -14.14 9.29
CA GLU A 47 9.47 -14.42 10.70
C GLU A 47 8.45 -15.36 11.35
N ARG A 48 7.26 -15.49 10.77
CA ARG A 48 6.17 -16.34 11.29
C ARG A 48 6.23 -17.71 10.65
N LEU A 49 6.40 -18.74 11.49
CA LEU A 49 6.54 -20.13 11.05
C LEU A 49 5.34 -20.60 10.21
N TRP A 50 4.10 -20.25 10.59
CA TRP A 50 2.91 -20.66 9.84
C TRP A 50 2.81 -20.03 8.44
N CYS A 51 3.20 -18.76 8.28
CA CYS A 51 3.17 -18.08 6.97
C CYS A 51 4.15 -18.76 6.00
N THR A 52 5.31 -19.12 6.54
CA THR A 52 6.31 -19.91 5.83
C THR A 52 5.82 -21.31 5.47
N TYR A 53 5.11 -21.97 6.38
CA TYR A 53 4.48 -23.27 6.13
C TYR A 53 3.46 -23.20 4.99
N GLU A 54 2.64 -22.15 4.92
CA GLU A 54 1.70 -21.92 3.81
C GLU A 54 2.41 -21.86 2.47
N VAL A 55 3.48 -21.05 2.39
CA VAL A 55 4.28 -20.90 1.16
C VAL A 55 4.93 -22.23 0.77
N ALA A 56 5.50 -22.97 1.72
CA ALA A 56 6.12 -24.26 1.47
C ALA A 56 5.10 -25.32 1.01
N ALA A 57 3.93 -25.38 1.64
CA ALA A 57 2.84 -26.27 1.24
C ALA A 57 2.34 -25.92 -0.18
N TRP A 58 2.15 -24.64 -0.48
CA TRP A 58 1.74 -24.16 -1.79
C TRP A 58 2.76 -24.47 -2.90
N LEU A 59 4.05 -24.31 -2.60
CA LEU A 59 5.17 -24.72 -3.46
C LEU A 59 5.13 -26.22 -3.76
N ARG A 60 4.89 -27.04 -2.73
CA ARG A 60 4.81 -28.51 -2.87
C ARG A 60 3.63 -28.94 -3.76
N LEU A 61 2.55 -28.18 -3.78
CA LEU A 61 1.42 -28.37 -4.68
C LEU A 61 1.68 -27.89 -6.12
N SER A 62 2.87 -27.36 -6.42
CA SER A 62 3.25 -26.82 -7.74
C SER A 62 2.37 -25.66 -8.25
N LYS A 63 1.70 -24.93 -7.34
CA LYS A 63 0.76 -23.85 -7.67
C LYS A 63 1.39 -22.44 -7.69
N MET A 64 2.72 -22.34 -7.84
CA MET A 64 3.43 -21.04 -7.74
C MET A 64 2.98 -19.96 -8.72
N LYS A 65 2.46 -20.35 -9.89
CA LYS A 65 1.95 -19.40 -10.89
C LYS A 65 0.69 -18.68 -10.42
N ASP A 66 0.00 -19.25 -9.44
CA ASP A 66 -1.24 -18.75 -8.88
C ASP A 66 -1.02 -18.02 -7.54
N THR A 67 0.22 -17.67 -7.24
CA THR A 67 0.60 -16.86 -6.07
C THR A 67 0.62 -15.37 -6.41
N ILE A 68 -0.02 -14.56 -5.59
CA ILE A 68 0.00 -13.09 -5.67
C ILE A 68 0.63 -12.56 -4.39
N VAL A 69 1.72 -11.81 -4.49
CA VAL A 69 2.34 -11.14 -3.34
C VAL A 69 1.94 -9.67 -3.35
N MET A 70 1.19 -9.25 -2.33
CA MET A 70 0.69 -7.88 -2.17
C MET A 70 1.30 -7.23 -0.93
N PRO A 71 2.11 -6.16 -1.08
CA PRO A 71 2.68 -5.45 0.06
C PRO A 71 1.61 -4.70 0.86
N ILE A 72 1.57 -4.88 2.18
CA ILE A 72 0.54 -4.24 3.04
C ILE A 72 0.64 -2.71 3.02
N HIS A 73 1.85 -2.16 2.87
CA HIS A 73 2.05 -0.72 2.78
C HIS A 73 1.66 -0.10 1.42
N LEU A 74 1.15 -0.89 0.46
CA LEU A 74 0.69 -0.37 -0.83
C LEU A 74 -0.58 0.49 -0.69
N ALA A 75 -1.54 0.07 0.13
CA ALA A 75 -2.79 0.81 0.34
C ALA A 75 -2.57 2.25 0.83
N PRO A 76 -1.81 2.51 1.93
CA PRO A 76 -1.56 3.88 2.38
C PRO A 76 -0.79 4.71 1.35
N VAL A 77 0.09 4.10 0.53
CA VAL A 77 0.75 4.81 -0.59
C VAL A 77 -0.28 5.29 -1.61
N ILE A 78 -1.19 4.42 -2.05
CA ILE A 78 -2.23 4.77 -3.03
C ILE A 78 -3.13 5.88 -2.49
N PHE A 79 -3.57 5.77 -1.23
CA PHE A 79 -4.37 6.82 -0.59
C PHE A 79 -3.61 8.15 -0.49
N ALA A 80 -2.35 8.13 -0.07
CA ALA A 80 -1.52 9.33 0.04
C ALA A 80 -1.30 10.01 -1.32
N ILE A 81 -1.03 9.23 -2.37
CA ILE A 81 -0.88 9.75 -3.74
C ILE A 81 -2.20 10.36 -4.21
N THR A 82 -3.31 9.65 -4.04
CA THR A 82 -4.63 10.11 -4.49
C THR A 82 -4.99 11.43 -3.79
N PHE A 83 -4.82 11.49 -2.47
CA PHE A 83 -5.08 12.69 -1.68
C PHE A 83 -4.20 13.87 -2.09
N ALA A 84 -2.89 13.64 -2.30
CA ALA A 84 -1.97 14.68 -2.74
C ALA A 84 -2.30 15.21 -4.15
N LEU A 85 -2.71 14.33 -5.08
CA LEU A 85 -3.12 14.73 -6.42
C LEU A 85 -4.40 15.58 -6.38
N TRP A 86 -5.41 15.18 -5.61
CA TRP A 86 -6.62 15.98 -5.43
C TRP A 86 -6.32 17.33 -4.77
N GLY A 87 -5.45 17.35 -3.74
CA GLY A 87 -4.99 18.58 -3.11
C GLY A 87 -4.29 19.52 -4.09
N ALA A 88 -3.37 18.99 -4.91
CA ALA A 88 -2.66 19.78 -5.91
C ALA A 88 -3.61 20.34 -6.98
N ILE A 89 -4.60 19.57 -7.43
CA ILE A 89 -5.64 20.04 -8.36
C ILE A 89 -6.43 21.20 -7.74
N LEU A 90 -6.86 21.07 -6.49
CA LEU A 90 -7.61 22.13 -5.79
C LEU A 90 -6.76 23.39 -5.62
N CYS A 91 -5.49 23.26 -5.23
CA CYS A 91 -4.56 24.39 -5.15
C CYS A 91 -4.38 25.08 -6.50
N TYR A 92 -4.28 24.32 -7.58
CA TYR A 92 -4.14 24.86 -8.93
C TYR A 92 -5.41 25.62 -9.37
N ILE A 93 -6.59 25.05 -9.16
CA ILE A 93 -7.88 25.70 -9.46
C ILE A 93 -8.03 26.99 -8.65
N TYR A 94 -7.67 26.97 -7.37
CA TYR A 94 -7.69 28.15 -6.50
C TYR A 94 -6.74 29.26 -7.00
N GLY A 95 -5.52 28.90 -7.40
CA GLY A 95 -4.55 29.85 -7.97
C GLY A 95 -5.06 30.50 -9.26
N ILE A 96 -5.70 29.71 -10.15
CA ILE A 96 -6.34 30.25 -11.37
C ILE A 96 -7.49 31.17 -11.02
N ALA A 97 -8.36 30.79 -10.08
CA ALA A 97 -9.52 31.58 -9.70
C ALA A 97 -9.12 32.97 -9.17
N ILE A 98 -8.09 33.02 -8.31
CA ILE A 98 -7.54 34.30 -7.84
C ILE A 98 -6.99 35.12 -9.00
N TRP A 99 -6.17 34.50 -9.86
CA TRP A 99 -5.56 35.21 -10.99
C TRP A 99 -6.61 35.76 -11.96
N PHE A 100 -7.64 34.97 -12.26
CA PHE A 100 -8.76 35.37 -13.11
C PHE A 100 -9.59 36.48 -12.49
N SER A 101 -9.86 36.41 -11.18
CA SER A 101 -10.58 37.48 -10.46
C SER A 101 -9.82 38.80 -10.47
N SER A 102 -8.49 38.74 -10.41
CA SER A 102 -7.63 39.92 -10.55
C SER A 102 -7.63 40.52 -11.95
N LEU A 103 -7.90 39.74 -13.00
CA LEU A 103 -7.99 40.25 -14.37
C LEU A 103 -9.32 40.97 -14.64
N HIS A 104 -10.40 40.58 -13.95
CA HIS A 104 -11.73 41.19 -14.12
C HIS A 104 -12.02 42.32 -13.12
N GLY A 105 -11.32 42.36 -11.99
CA GLY A 105 -11.45 43.40 -10.96
C GLY A 105 -10.61 44.63 -11.26
N ASP A 106 -10.95 45.36 -12.33
CA ASP A 106 -10.28 46.59 -12.75
C ASP A 106 -10.98 47.82 -12.14
N GLU A 107 -10.96 47.99 -10.81
CA GLU A 107 -11.39 49.23 -10.13
C GLU A 107 -10.66 49.51 -8.79
N HIS A 108 -9.33 49.40 -8.72
CA HIS A 108 -8.47 50.29 -7.91
C HIS A 108 -7.00 49.89 -8.09
N GLY A 109 -6.17 50.88 -8.42
CA GLY A 109 -4.79 50.71 -8.88
C GLY A 109 -3.86 49.95 -7.93
N ASP A 110 -2.94 49.23 -8.58
CA ASP A 110 -1.59 48.86 -8.14
C ASP A 110 -1.42 47.88 -6.98
N ASP A 111 -1.98 46.66 -7.09
CA ASP A 111 -1.48 45.52 -6.31
C ASP A 111 -1.50 44.18 -7.08
N VAL A 112 -0.92 44.16 -8.30
CA VAL A 112 -0.72 42.93 -9.12
C VAL A 112 0.14 41.88 -8.39
N HIS A 113 0.90 42.30 -7.38
CA HIS A 113 1.77 41.45 -6.58
C HIS A 113 1.02 40.47 -5.66
N PHE A 114 -0.13 40.86 -5.12
CA PHE A 114 -0.90 39.99 -4.22
C PHE A 114 -1.50 38.72 -4.89
N PRO A 115 -2.22 38.83 -6.03
CA PRO A 115 -2.79 37.67 -6.73
C PRO A 115 -1.72 36.78 -7.37
N THR A 116 -0.60 37.36 -7.82
CA THR A 116 0.52 36.59 -8.36
C THR A 116 1.25 35.82 -7.26
N CYS A 117 1.55 36.45 -6.12
CA CYS A 117 2.16 35.76 -4.97
C CYS A 117 1.29 34.63 -4.42
N SER A 118 -0.03 34.83 -4.34
CA SER A 118 -0.97 33.78 -3.86
C SER A 118 -1.11 32.63 -4.85
N ALA A 119 -1.13 32.88 -6.16
CA ALA A 119 -1.10 31.81 -7.17
C ALA A 119 0.20 30.98 -7.10
N VAL A 120 1.35 31.65 -6.96
CA VAL A 120 2.65 30.97 -6.76
C VAL A 120 2.65 30.15 -5.48
N ALA A 121 2.16 30.71 -4.37
CA ALA A 121 2.06 30.00 -3.09
C ALA A 121 1.16 28.76 -3.18
N ALA A 122 0.05 28.82 -3.93
CA ALA A 122 -0.83 27.67 -4.14
C ALA A 122 -0.12 26.54 -4.92
N VAL A 123 0.63 26.88 -5.97
CA VAL A 123 1.44 25.89 -6.72
C VAL A 123 2.50 25.25 -5.84
N LEU A 124 3.21 26.05 -5.04
CA LEU A 124 4.22 25.55 -4.09
C LEU A 124 3.60 24.65 -3.01
N CYS A 125 2.41 24.98 -2.52
CA CYS A 125 1.66 24.16 -1.56
C CYS A 125 1.30 22.79 -2.15
N GLY A 126 0.77 22.77 -3.39
CA GLY A 126 0.49 21.52 -4.10
C GLY A 126 1.75 20.66 -4.31
N ALA A 127 2.87 21.28 -4.69
CA ALA A 127 4.16 20.60 -4.84
C ALA A 127 4.69 20.06 -3.50
N ALA A 128 4.57 20.82 -2.42
CA ALA A 128 4.96 20.38 -1.08
C ALA A 128 4.11 19.19 -0.59
N GLY A 129 2.82 19.15 -0.96
CA GLY A 129 1.93 18.01 -0.69
C GLY A 129 2.43 16.68 -1.28
N MET A 130 3.28 16.72 -2.31
CA MET A 130 3.87 15.52 -2.93
C MET A 130 5.05 14.94 -2.12
N ILE A 131 5.56 15.63 -1.11
CA ILE A 131 6.69 15.15 -0.30
C ILE A 131 6.29 13.91 0.51
N LEU A 132 5.13 13.94 1.16
CA LEU A 132 4.64 12.82 1.97
C LEU A 132 4.48 11.52 1.14
N PRO A 133 3.72 11.49 0.02
CA PRO A 133 3.57 10.27 -0.76
C PRO A 133 4.90 9.77 -1.33
N THR A 134 5.83 10.64 -1.72
CA THR A 134 7.15 10.20 -2.18
C THR A 134 7.97 9.56 -1.07
N HIS A 135 7.88 10.07 0.16
CA HIS A 135 8.53 9.46 1.31
C HIS A 135 7.98 8.05 1.61
N ILE A 136 6.65 7.90 1.65
CA ILE A 136 6.00 6.61 1.89
C ILE A 136 6.28 5.63 0.74
N ALA A 137 6.24 6.09 -0.51
CA ALA A 137 6.55 5.26 -1.67
C ALA A 137 8.01 4.79 -1.66
N ARG A 138 8.97 5.65 -1.26
CA ARG A 138 10.37 5.26 -1.07
C ARG A 138 10.52 4.22 0.03
N HIS A 139 9.81 4.39 1.15
CA HIS A 139 9.80 3.40 2.23
C HIS A 139 9.31 2.04 1.73
N LEU A 140 8.18 2.00 1.01
CA LEU A 140 7.67 0.77 0.40
C LEU A 140 8.68 0.16 -0.57
N ALA A 141 9.28 0.96 -1.46
CA ALA A 141 10.27 0.48 -2.42
C ALA A 141 11.51 -0.12 -1.71
N ASN A 142 11.97 0.52 -0.64
CA ASN A 142 13.07 0.01 0.17
C ASN A 142 12.68 -1.29 0.89
N SER A 143 11.47 -1.38 1.43
CA SER A 143 10.97 -2.63 2.01
C SER A 143 10.93 -3.74 0.96
N LEU A 144 10.44 -3.48 -0.25
CA LEU A 144 10.36 -4.49 -1.31
C LEU A 144 11.72 -5.01 -1.77
N ARG A 145 12.78 -4.20 -1.64
CA ARG A 145 14.16 -4.66 -1.90
C ARG A 145 14.65 -5.70 -0.89
N LEU A 146 14.04 -5.77 0.29
CA LEU A 146 14.35 -6.78 1.29
C LEU A 146 13.76 -8.15 0.94
N LEU A 147 12.69 -8.19 0.13
CA LEU A 147 11.98 -9.43 -0.17
C LEU A 147 12.88 -10.52 -0.79
N PRO A 148 13.72 -10.24 -1.82
CA PRO A 148 14.65 -11.23 -2.34
C PRO A 148 15.67 -11.69 -1.30
N GLN A 149 16.21 -10.75 -0.50
CA GLN A 149 17.17 -11.06 0.55
C GLN A 149 16.56 -11.94 1.65
N GLN A 150 15.30 -11.70 2.00
CA GLN A 150 14.55 -12.54 2.92
C GLN A 150 14.39 -13.94 2.34
N LEU A 151 14.03 -14.09 1.06
CA LEU A 151 13.91 -15.38 0.41
C LEU A 151 15.25 -16.13 0.27
N GLU A 152 16.35 -15.43 0.04
CA GLU A 152 17.69 -16.03 -0.09
C GLU A 152 18.26 -16.48 1.27
N SER A 153 18.06 -15.68 2.32
CA SER A 153 18.50 -15.99 3.69
C SER A 153 17.57 -16.97 4.39
N PHE A 154 16.39 -17.20 3.84
CA PHE A 154 15.41 -18.11 4.39
C PHE A 154 15.89 -19.56 4.29
N SER A 155 16.19 -20.15 5.45
CA SER A 155 16.62 -21.53 5.60
C SER A 155 15.77 -22.22 6.65
N ILE A 156 14.96 -23.21 6.24
CA ILE A 156 14.32 -24.15 7.16
C ILE A 156 15.40 -25.15 7.59
N ARG A 157 16.16 -24.82 8.63
CA ARG A 157 16.95 -25.82 9.35
C ARG A 157 16.28 -26.02 10.70
N GLU A 158 15.88 -27.27 10.92
CA GLU A 158 15.44 -27.81 12.22
C GLU A 158 16.48 -27.58 13.31
#